data_AF-A0A3N2QWY9-F1
#
_entry.id   AF-A0A3N2QWY9-F1
#
_cell.length_a   1.000
_cell.length_b   1.000
_cell.length_c   1.000
_cell.angle_alpha   90.00
_cell.angle_beta   90.00
_cell.angle_gamma   90.00
#
_symmetry.space_group_name_H-M   'P 1'
#
loop_
_entity.id
_entity.type
_entity.pdbx_description
1 polymer ?
#
loop_
_entity_poly.entity_id
_entity_poly.type
_entity_poly.pdbx_seq_one_letter_code
_entity_poly.pdbx_strand_id
1 'polypeptide(L)'
;MSMAINRVIGLTEERQLEARYGVTDLHISWRDDVVGQRQTDPNGQEHLAPLVTWRYRGQTYRFVPRLAFRIEFRTLPAVLRQCGLQESQYFVVDGLALSREIGGQLATRGRLPDAVS
;
A
#
# COMPACT_ATOMS: atom_id res chain seq x y z
N MET A 1 6.78 -11.21 -12.55
CA MET A 1 5.54 -10.58 -13.04
C MET A 1 4.70 -10.17 -11.83
N SER A 2 4.87 -8.94 -11.33
CA SER A 2 4.21 -8.40 -10.12
C SER A 2 3.42 -7.13 -10.43
N MET A 3 2.95 -6.96 -11.67
CA MET A 3 2.16 -5.79 -12.10
C MET A 3 0.72 -5.77 -11.55
N ALA A 4 0.29 -6.80 -10.81
CA ALA A 4 -1.11 -6.93 -10.37
C ALA A 4 -1.46 -6.08 -9.14
N ILE A 5 -0.49 -5.55 -8.39
CA ILE A 5 -0.77 -4.69 -7.22
C ILE A 5 -0.89 -3.20 -7.63
N ASN A 6 -0.53 -2.84 -8.88
CA ASN A 6 -0.42 -1.44 -9.31
C ASN A 6 -1.75 -0.70 -9.57
N ARG A 7 -2.92 -1.28 -9.31
CA ARG A 7 -4.22 -0.62 -9.56
C ARG A 7 -5.30 -0.98 -8.54
N VAL A 8 -4.95 -1.14 -7.26
CA VAL A 8 -5.97 -1.50 -6.26
C VAL A 8 -6.92 -0.33 -5.95
N ILE A 9 -6.53 0.93 -6.16
CA ILE A 9 -7.41 2.08 -5.90
C ILE A 9 -7.50 2.95 -7.16
N GLY A 10 -8.68 2.97 -7.78
CA GLY A 10 -9.00 3.85 -8.90
C GLY A 10 -9.79 5.08 -8.46
N LEU A 11 -9.95 6.06 -9.37
CA LEU A 11 -10.72 7.31 -9.15
C LEU A 11 -12.08 7.11 -8.45
N THR A 12 -12.76 6.00 -8.75
CA THR A 12 -14.06 5.67 -8.14
C THR A 12 -13.95 5.35 -6.65
N GLU A 13 -12.90 4.65 -6.24
CA GLU A 13 -12.66 4.30 -4.84
C GLU A 13 -12.14 5.50 -4.05
N GLU A 14 -11.29 6.35 -4.66
CA GLU A 14 -10.87 7.63 -4.06
C GLU A 14 -12.09 8.48 -3.70
N ARG A 15 -13.03 8.67 -4.64
CA ARG A 15 -14.27 9.43 -4.38
C ARG A 15 -15.16 8.82 -3.29
N GLN A 16 -15.24 7.48 -3.21
CA GLN A 16 -15.98 6.83 -2.14
C GLN A 16 -15.34 7.08 -0.77
N LEU A 17 -14.00 7.08 -0.70
CA LEU A 17 -13.26 7.40 0.52
C LEU A 17 -13.42 8.88 0.90
N GLU A 18 -13.35 9.81 -0.05
CA GLU A 18 -13.64 11.23 0.17
C GLU A 18 -14.99 11.44 0.83
N ALA A 19 -16.04 10.89 0.23
CA ALA A 19 -17.40 10.98 0.75
C ALA A 19 -17.53 10.34 2.14
N ARG A 20 -16.89 9.18 2.35
CA ARG A 20 -16.94 8.45 3.63
C ARG A 20 -16.25 9.19 4.77
N TYR A 21 -15.10 9.82 4.51
CA TYR A 21 -14.27 10.43 5.55
C TYR A 21 -14.44 11.95 5.68
N GLY A 22 -15.13 12.58 4.72
CA GLY A 22 -15.35 14.02 4.68
C GLY A 22 -14.08 14.79 4.32
N VAL A 23 -13.27 14.21 3.43
CA VAL A 23 -12.06 14.83 2.87
C VAL A 23 -12.28 15.14 1.39
N THR A 24 -11.41 15.95 0.81
CA THR A 24 -11.49 16.38 -0.61
C THR A 24 -10.14 16.30 -1.27
N ASP A 25 -10.09 16.24 -2.60
CA ASP A 25 -8.86 16.13 -3.39
C ASP A 25 -7.99 14.94 -2.92
N LEU A 26 -8.62 13.80 -2.60
CA LEU A 26 -7.92 12.57 -2.26
C LEU A 26 -7.25 12.01 -3.50
N HIS A 27 -5.95 11.78 -3.39
CA HIS A 27 -5.16 11.17 -4.44
C HIS A 27 -4.18 10.16 -3.85
N ILE A 28 -4.09 8.99 -4.47
CA ILE A 28 -3.18 7.91 -4.08
C ILE A 28 -2.19 7.66 -5.21
N SER A 29 -0.96 8.16 -5.04
CA SER A 29 0.13 8.05 -6.01
C SER A 29 1.02 6.85 -5.71
N TRP A 30 1.37 6.09 -6.75
CA TRP A 30 2.38 5.02 -6.70
C TRP A 30 3.69 5.44 -7.38
N ARG A 31 3.92 6.75 -7.51
CA ARG A 31 5.19 7.28 -8.00
C ARG A 31 6.15 7.40 -6.82
N ASP A 32 7.44 7.27 -7.11
CA ASP A 32 8.52 7.43 -6.13
C ASP A 32 8.78 8.94 -5.93
N ASP A 33 7.89 9.57 -5.16
CA ASP A 33 7.84 11.02 -4.95
C ASP A 33 8.61 11.44 -3.68
N VAL A 34 8.69 10.56 -2.66
CA VAL A 34 9.37 10.81 -1.38
C VAL A 34 10.11 9.59 -0.84
N VAL A 35 11.21 9.82 -0.11
CA VAL A 35 12.11 8.76 0.40
C VAL A 35 11.39 7.71 1.25
N GLY A 36 10.43 8.13 2.09
CA GLY A 36 9.68 7.22 2.97
C GLY A 36 8.79 6.19 2.26
N GLN A 37 8.61 6.27 0.93
CA GLN A 37 7.80 5.29 0.19
C GLN A 37 8.49 3.94 -0.01
N ARG A 38 9.83 3.90 -0.04
CA ARG A 38 10.56 2.65 -0.21
C ARG A 38 10.61 1.91 1.12
N GLN A 39 10.04 0.71 1.15
CA GLN A 39 9.96 -0.12 2.35
C GLN A 39 10.41 -1.54 2.03
N THR A 40 11.11 -2.16 2.96
CA THR A 40 11.70 -3.49 2.76
C THR A 40 10.83 -4.55 3.44
N ASP A 41 10.56 -5.64 2.73
CA ASP A 41 9.92 -6.82 3.32
C ASP A 41 10.89 -7.63 4.21
N PRO A 42 10.40 -8.63 4.96
CA PRO A 42 11.26 -9.45 5.82
C PRO A 42 12.33 -10.25 5.08
N ASN A 43 12.21 -10.45 3.77
CA ASN A 43 13.21 -11.11 2.92
C ASN A 43 14.22 -10.14 2.31
N GLY A 44 14.15 -8.84 2.62
CA GLY A 44 15.06 -7.84 2.07
C GLY A 44 14.64 -7.30 0.70
N GLN A 45 13.47 -7.64 0.17
CA GLN A 45 13.00 -7.08 -1.11
C GLN A 45 12.38 -5.70 -0.89
N GLU A 46 12.68 -4.76 -1.79
CA GLU A 46 12.09 -3.43 -1.76
C GLU A 46 10.70 -3.41 -2.40
N HIS A 47 9.78 -2.71 -1.73
CA HIS A 47 8.42 -2.45 -2.17
C HIS A 47 8.15 -0.95 -2.08
N LEU A 48 7.29 -0.44 -2.97
CA LEU A 48 6.91 0.97 -2.98
C LEU A 48 5.54 1.15 -2.33
N ALA A 49 5.48 1.89 -1.24
CA ALA A 49 4.25 2.32 -0.60
C ALA A 49 3.64 3.51 -1.35
N PRO A 50 2.30 3.61 -1.41
CA PRO A 50 1.66 4.74 -2.07
C PRO A 50 1.79 6.02 -1.25
N LEU A 51 1.94 7.16 -1.91
CA LEU A 51 1.76 8.46 -1.30
C LEU A 51 0.26 8.83 -1.33
N VAL A 52 -0.34 8.98 -0.16
CA VAL A 52 -1.73 9.40 0.01
C VAL A 52 -1.76 10.88 0.34
N THR A 53 -2.44 11.66 -0.49
CA THR A 53 -2.62 13.11 -0.30
C THR A 53 -4.08 13.46 -0.27
N TRP A 54 -4.51 14.33 0.64
CA TRP A 54 -5.88 14.82 0.69
C TRP A 54 -5.92 16.23 1.27
N ARG A 55 -7.07 16.87 1.16
CA ARG A 55 -7.36 18.16 1.77
C ARG A 55 -8.43 18.06 2.83
N TYR A 56 -8.23 18.80 3.91
CA TYR A 56 -9.22 18.95 4.97
C TYR A 56 -9.09 20.34 5.59
N ARG A 57 -10.23 21.05 5.75
CA ARG A 57 -10.28 22.43 6.28
C ARG A 57 -9.29 23.39 5.60
N GLY A 58 -9.14 23.28 4.28
CA GLY A 58 -8.25 24.12 3.47
C GLY A 58 -6.77 23.75 3.51
N GLN A 59 -6.34 22.87 4.41
CA GLN A 59 -4.97 22.36 4.50
C GLN A 59 -4.80 21.08 3.69
N THR A 60 -3.61 20.90 3.10
CA THR A 60 -3.22 19.69 2.40
C THR A 60 -2.40 18.82 3.34
N TYR A 61 -2.72 17.53 3.36
CA TYR A 61 -2.06 16.52 4.17
C TYR A 61 -1.44 15.46 3.27
N ARG A 62 -0.34 14.88 3.74
CA ARG A 62 0.40 13.81 3.07
C ARG A 62 0.71 12.69 4.03
N PHE A 63 0.60 11.47 3.54
CA PHE A 63 0.81 10.27 4.33
C PHE A 63 1.39 9.15 3.47
N VAL A 64 2.40 8.47 3.99
CA VAL A 64 2.91 7.23 3.43
C VAL A 64 2.54 6.11 4.41
N PRO A 65 1.69 5.14 4.02
CA PRO A 65 1.31 4.03 4.88
C PRO A 65 2.47 3.05 5.02
N ARG A 66 2.52 2.37 6.17
CA ARG A 66 3.44 1.27 6.39
C ARG A 66 2.93 0.01 5.70
N LEU A 67 3.78 -0.65 4.92
CA LEU A 67 3.43 -1.90 4.28
C LEU A 67 3.46 -3.04 5.30
N ALA A 68 2.32 -3.69 5.48
CA ALA A 68 2.25 -5.00 6.10
C ALA A 68 2.39 -6.07 5.03
N PHE A 69 3.06 -7.17 5.36
CA PHE A 69 3.34 -8.26 4.43
C PHE A 69 2.73 -9.57 4.93
N ARG A 70 2.15 -10.33 4.01
CA ARG A 70 1.71 -11.72 4.24
C ARG A 70 2.63 -12.68 3.50
N ILE A 71 2.85 -13.85 4.10
CA ILE A 71 3.61 -14.93 3.48
C ILE A 71 2.69 -15.62 2.46
N GLU A 72 3.18 -15.79 1.25
CA GLU A 72 2.59 -16.67 0.26
C GLU A 72 3.59 -17.74 -0.17
N PHE A 73 3.05 -18.87 -0.59
CA PHE A 73 3.81 -20.02 -1.07
C PHE A 73 3.53 -20.21 -2.54
N ARG A 74 4.59 -20.25 -3.35
CA ARG A 74 4.47 -20.68 -4.74
C ARG A 74 4.45 -22.18 -4.74
N THR A 75 3.25 -22.77 -4.77
CA THR A 75 3.11 -24.21 -4.89
C THR A 75 3.72 -24.64 -6.22
N LEU A 76 4.79 -25.43 -6.16
CA LEU A 76 5.46 -25.90 -7.36
C LEU A 76 4.62 -27.01 -8.02
N PRO A 77 4.46 -27.00 -9.37
CA PRO A 77 3.98 -28.14 -10.12
C PRO A 77 4.70 -29.42 -9.68
N ALA A 78 3.97 -30.55 -9.61
CA ALA A 78 4.49 -31.81 -9.08
C ALA A 78 5.80 -32.27 -9.78
N VAL A 79 5.90 -32.04 -11.09
CA VAL A 79 7.10 -32.38 -11.89
C VAL A 79 8.35 -31.62 -11.41
N LEU A 80 8.22 -30.36 -11.00
CA LEU A 80 9.33 -29.55 -10.52
C LEU A 80 9.77 -29.96 -9.11
N ARG A 81 8.82 -30.38 -8.27
CA ARG A 81 9.11 -30.95 -6.94
C ARG A 81 9.89 -32.26 -7.05
N GLN A 82 9.55 -33.12 -8.02
CA GLN A 82 10.28 -34.36 -8.29
C GLN A 82 11.70 -34.12 -8.81
N CYS A 83 11.96 -32.98 -9.44
CA CYS A 83 13.31 -32.54 -9.83
C CYS A 83 14.12 -31.90 -8.68
N GLY A 84 13.63 -31.92 -7.44
CA GLY A 84 14.34 -31.39 -6.27
C GLY A 84 14.23 -29.87 -6.07
N LEU A 85 13.38 -29.18 -6.82
CA LEU A 85 13.12 -27.75 -6.58
C LEU A 85 12.25 -27.57 -5.32
N GLN A 86 12.67 -26.65 -4.45
CA GLN A 86 11.97 -26.34 -3.21
C GLN A 86 10.99 -25.18 -3.40
N GLU A 87 9.88 -25.24 -2.68
CA GLU A 87 8.92 -24.14 -2.64
C GLU A 87 9.59 -22.91 -2.03
N SER A 88 9.56 -21.79 -2.76
CA SER A 88 10.07 -20.52 -2.27
C SER A 88 8.94 -19.75 -1.57
N GLN A 89 9.12 -19.43 -0.29
CA GLN A 89 8.29 -18.44 0.38
C GLN A 89 8.56 -17.06 -0.21
N TYR A 90 7.51 -16.28 -0.43
CA TYR A 90 7.63 -14.87 -0.81
C TYR A 90 6.64 -14.03 -0.02
N PHE A 91 6.98 -12.77 0.19
CA PHE A 91 6.11 -11.82 0.87
C PHE A 91 5.35 -11.01 -0.16
N VAL A 92 4.05 -10.81 0.09
CA VAL A 92 3.23 -9.88 -0.68
C VAL A 92 2.61 -8.85 0.25
N VAL A 93 2.40 -7.64 -0.27
CA VAL A 93 1.72 -6.58 0.46
C VAL A 93 0.30 -7.02 0.83
N ASP A 94 -0.05 -6.88 2.10
CA ASP A 94 -1.41 -7.10 2.58
C ASP A 94 -2.28 -5.89 2.23
N GLY A 95 -3.02 -5.99 1.12
CA GLY A 95 -3.92 -4.94 0.66
C GLY A 95 -5.04 -4.58 1.64
N LEU A 96 -5.49 -5.52 2.48
CA LEU A 96 -6.52 -5.25 3.48
C LEU A 96 -5.95 -4.49 4.68
N ALA A 97 -4.71 -4.79 5.08
CA ALA A 97 -4.00 -3.99 6.09
C ALA A 97 -3.74 -2.57 5.56
N LEU A 98 -3.26 -2.44 4.32
CA LEU A 98 -3.02 -1.16 3.67
C LEU A 98 -4.30 -0.29 3.61
N SER A 99 -5.42 -0.86 3.16
CA SER A 99 -6.71 -0.14 3.09
C SER A 99 -7.17 0.34 4.48
N ARG A 100 -7.01 -0.50 5.52
CA ARG A 100 -7.35 -0.13 6.90
C ARG A 100 -6.47 1.00 7.43
N GLU A 101 -5.19 0.97 7.12
CA GLU A 101 -4.25 2.01 7.55
C GLU A 101 -4.57 3.36 6.90
N ILE A 102 -4.78 3.40 5.58
CA ILE A 102 -5.21 4.60 4.87
C ILE A 102 -6.53 5.13 5.44
N GLY A 103 -7.53 4.26 5.60
CA GLY A 103 -8.82 4.64 6.18
C GLY A 103 -8.70 5.16 7.62
N GLY A 104 -7.83 4.57 8.43
CA GLY A 104 -7.51 5.04 9.78
C GLY A 104 -6.93 6.45 9.76
N GLN A 105 -5.99 6.72 8.86
CA GLN A 105 -5.39 8.05 8.72
C GLN A 105 -6.40 9.09 8.23
N LEU A 106 -7.21 8.77 7.22
CA LEU A 106 -8.27 9.67 6.73
C LEU A 106 -9.31 9.98 7.82
N ALA A 107 -9.63 9.01 8.69
CA ALA A 107 -10.53 9.21 9.82
C ALA A 107 -10.00 10.22 10.85
N THR A 108 -8.67 10.41 10.94
CA THR A 108 -8.09 11.43 11.82
C THR A 108 -8.33 12.84 11.32
N ARG A 109 -8.71 13.02 10.05
CA ARG A 109 -8.98 14.32 9.40
C ARG A 109 -7.85 15.33 9.64
N GLY A 110 -6.60 14.90 9.46
CA GLY A 110 -5.44 15.80 9.56
C GLY A 110 -5.06 16.23 10.98
N ARG A 111 -5.47 15.47 12.01
CA ARG A 111 -5.02 15.69 13.40
C ARG A 111 -3.61 15.20 13.68
N LEU A 112 -3.12 14.24 12.89
CA LEU A 112 -1.74 13.79 12.95
C LEU A 112 -0.91 14.59 11.92
N PRO A 113 0.25 15.16 12.31
CA PRO A 113 1.12 15.87 11.40
C PRO A 113 1.57 14.95 10.25
N ASP A 114 1.93 15.56 9.11
CA ASP A 114 2.42 14.84 7.93
C ASP A 114 3.52 13.86 8.33
N ALA A 115 3.25 12.56 8.19
CA ALA A 115 4.20 11.49 8.49
C ALA A 115 5.12 11.24 7.29
N VAL A 116 5.62 12.32 6.68
CA VAL A 116 6.55 12.28 5.55
C VAL A 116 7.92 12.59 6.11
N SER A 117 8.72 11.55 6.36
CA SER A 117 10.14 11.65 6.70
C SER A 117 10.99 11.13 5.54
#